data_AF-A0A9E6UIG5-F1
#
_entry.id   AF-A0A9E6UIG5-F1
#
_cell.length_a   1.000
_cell.length_b   1.000
_cell.length_c   1.000
_cell.angle_alpha   90.00
_cell.angle_beta   90.00
_cell.angle_gamma   90.00
#
_symmetry.space_group_name_H-M   'P 1'
#
loop_
_entity.id
_entity.type
_entity.pdbx_description
1 polymer ?
#
loop_
_entity_poly.entity_id
_entity_poly.type
_entity_poly.pdbx_seq_one_letter_code
_entity_poly.pdbx_strand_id
1 'polypeptide(L)'
;MGLLHDRTGRFSPLLTLTLVGLCLPAAWLAFRAAHGDFSGAAPAGPPGLPPGFADGPGIGGPAAGSGSTPFGPAAAPRFGAPDGGPGGDSARPIYAAIHLTGDWAFRFLILSLMITPFRRLLHWPRLVLTRRRIGLAALAYGLGHLGLYALDQEFVVSKIASEIALRIYLAIGLVALLGLIALGATSWDGAVKRMGAQNWSRLHRLAYLIAGLATLHFFMQTKLDVSETLMWGLFLWAMGWRWLQRDGERAVSLAWLAGLAVAAALATALSEAIWYGLATGVDPLRVLKANFTTVLGLRPCWLVLIFGLVAAASSLIGARRRGAPRPRAAAQDRPSRKERMVPETGRFRFCKSLR
;
A
#
# COMPACT_ATOMS: atom_id res chain seq x y z
N MET A 1 -16.70 22.38 -0.49
CA MET A 1 -17.14 21.17 -1.23
C MET A 1 -17.08 19.99 -0.29
N GLY A 2 -18.21 19.32 -0.05
CA GLY A 2 -18.34 18.31 1.01
C GLY A 2 -17.49 17.06 0.75
N LEU A 3 -16.96 16.48 1.83
CA LEU A 3 -16.14 15.27 1.84
C LEU A 3 -16.84 14.06 1.16
N LEU A 4 -18.17 14.08 1.04
CA LEU A 4 -19.00 13.01 0.44
C LEU A 4 -19.48 13.31 -0.99
N HIS A 5 -19.17 14.50 -1.53
CA HIS A 5 -19.69 14.97 -2.82
C HIS A 5 -18.61 14.93 -3.91
N ASP A 6 -19.00 14.57 -5.14
CA ASP A 6 -18.16 14.66 -6.32
C ASP A 6 -18.02 16.13 -6.77
N ARG A 7 -17.13 16.42 -7.74
CA ARG A 7 -16.86 17.75 -8.29
C ARG A 7 -18.10 18.45 -8.87
N THR A 8 -19.15 17.70 -9.16
CA THR A 8 -20.46 18.19 -9.62
C THR A 8 -21.41 18.56 -8.48
N GLY A 9 -20.99 18.42 -7.21
CA GLY A 9 -21.83 18.66 -6.04
C GLY A 9 -22.85 17.54 -5.76
N ARG A 10 -22.74 16.39 -6.42
CA ARG A 10 -23.62 15.22 -6.18
C ARG A 10 -22.99 14.26 -5.17
N PHE A 11 -23.81 13.68 -4.29
CA PHE A 11 -23.37 12.65 -3.36
C PHE A 11 -22.79 11.46 -4.13
N SER A 12 -21.63 10.96 -3.68
CA SER A 12 -20.97 9.82 -4.31
C SER A 12 -20.83 8.67 -3.30
N PRO A 13 -21.62 7.59 -3.43
CA PRO A 13 -21.55 6.46 -2.49
C PRO A 13 -20.17 5.80 -2.45
N LEU A 14 -19.45 5.79 -3.58
CA LEU A 14 -18.06 5.30 -3.68
C LEU A 14 -17.13 6.08 -2.74
N LEU A 15 -17.31 7.39 -2.67
CA LEU A 15 -16.48 8.30 -1.88
C LEU A 15 -16.75 8.14 -0.39
N THR A 16 -18.03 7.93 -0.02
CA THR A 16 -18.45 7.60 1.35
C THR A 16 -17.90 6.25 1.80
N LEU A 17 -18.09 5.19 0.99
CA LEU A 17 -17.56 3.85 1.29
C LEU A 17 -16.04 3.85 1.46
N THR A 18 -15.33 4.61 0.63
CA THR A 18 -13.88 4.77 0.76
C THR A 18 -13.54 5.37 2.13
N LEU A 19 -14.19 6.44 2.55
CA LEU A 19 -13.90 7.08 3.84
C LEU A 19 -14.19 6.16 5.02
N VAL A 20 -15.34 5.49 5.01
CA VAL A 20 -15.68 4.50 6.04
C VAL A 20 -14.60 3.41 6.08
N GLY A 21 -14.22 2.86 4.93
CA GLY A 21 -13.16 1.85 4.83
C GLY A 21 -11.80 2.32 5.34
N LEU A 22 -11.44 3.59 5.14
CA LEU A 22 -10.19 4.18 5.64
C LEU A 22 -10.20 4.37 7.17
N CYS A 23 -11.39 4.48 7.78
CA CYS A 23 -11.56 4.58 9.23
C CYS A 23 -11.64 3.22 9.93
N LEU A 24 -11.96 2.13 9.20
CA LEU A 24 -12.09 0.79 9.79
C LEU A 24 -10.87 0.35 10.60
N PRO A 25 -9.61 0.56 10.17
CA PRO A 25 -8.46 0.16 10.96
C PRO A 25 -8.33 0.91 12.28
N ALA A 26 -8.58 2.22 12.26
CA ALA A 26 -8.60 3.03 13.48
C ALA A 26 -9.74 2.61 14.41
N ALA A 27 -10.93 2.33 13.87
CA ALA A 27 -12.06 1.82 14.65
C ALA A 27 -11.76 0.44 15.26
N TRP A 28 -11.10 -0.44 14.50
CA TRP A 28 -10.64 -1.74 14.98
C TRP A 28 -9.60 -1.60 16.10
N LEU A 29 -8.63 -0.69 15.95
CA LEU A 29 -7.65 -0.38 17.00
C LEU A 29 -8.34 0.12 18.28
N ALA A 30 -9.27 1.07 18.14
CA ALA A 30 -10.04 1.60 19.26
C ALA A 30 -10.88 0.52 19.94
N PHE A 31 -11.48 -0.38 19.16
CA PHE A 31 -12.22 -1.52 19.68
C PHE A 31 -11.30 -2.44 20.51
N ARG A 32 -10.12 -2.82 20.00
CA ARG A 32 -9.14 -3.62 20.75
C ARG A 32 -8.70 -2.94 22.04
N ALA A 33 -8.44 -1.63 21.97
CA ALA A 33 -8.09 -0.84 23.15
C ALA A 33 -9.21 -0.81 24.20
N ALA A 34 -10.46 -0.67 23.78
CA ALA A 34 -11.61 -0.69 24.68
C ALA A 34 -11.83 -2.06 25.35
N HIS A 35 -11.35 -3.15 24.74
CA HIS A 35 -11.51 -4.52 25.26
C HIS A 35 -10.33 -5.00 26.12
N GLY A 36 -9.37 -4.13 26.42
CA GLY A 36 -8.25 -4.47 27.31
C GLY A 36 -7.14 -5.30 26.64
N ASP A 37 -7.15 -5.45 25.31
CA ASP A 37 -6.06 -6.12 24.56
C ASP A 37 -4.69 -5.45 24.77
N PHE A 38 -4.70 -4.22 25.30
CA PHE A 38 -3.55 -3.34 25.53
C PHE A 38 -3.32 -3.05 27.02
N SER A 39 -4.18 -3.52 27.92
CA SER A 39 -3.95 -3.44 29.36
C SER A 39 -3.06 -4.62 29.76
N GLY A 40 -1.83 -4.34 30.15
CA GLY A 40 -0.79 -5.33 30.46
C GLY A 40 -1.08 -6.21 31.68
N ALA A 41 -2.10 -7.06 31.60
CA ALA A 41 -2.18 -8.23 32.45
C ALA A 41 -1.22 -9.28 31.87
N ALA A 42 -0.05 -9.41 32.50
CA ALA A 42 0.81 -10.57 32.27
C ALA A 42 -0.06 -11.84 32.47
N PRO A 43 0.04 -12.87 31.62
CA PRO A 43 -0.62 -14.13 31.91
C PRO A 43 -0.13 -14.56 33.30
N ALA A 44 -1.08 -14.81 34.22
CA ALA A 44 -0.76 -15.40 35.50
C ALA A 44 0.12 -16.62 35.20
N GLY A 45 1.34 -16.62 35.74
CA GLY A 45 2.22 -17.78 35.64
C GLY A 45 1.47 -19.04 36.06
N PRO A 46 1.89 -20.23 35.62
CA PRO A 46 1.23 -21.47 36.01
C PRO A 46 1.01 -21.48 37.54
N PRO A 47 -0.19 -21.83 38.02
CA PRO A 47 -0.55 -21.66 39.41
C PRO A 47 0.46 -22.41 40.29
N GLY A 48 1.25 -21.67 41.09
CA GLY A 48 2.15 -22.25 42.07
C GLY A 48 3.55 -21.65 42.20
N LEU A 49 3.97 -20.68 41.38
CA LEU A 49 5.28 -20.04 41.56
C LEU A 49 5.20 -18.75 42.39
N PRO A 50 5.96 -18.62 43.50
CA PRO A 50 5.94 -17.42 44.33
C PRO A 50 6.57 -16.23 43.61
N PRO A 51 6.10 -14.99 43.88
CA PRO A 51 6.61 -13.79 43.25
C PRO A 51 8.04 -13.51 43.72
N GLY A 52 9.01 -13.54 42.80
CA GLY A 52 10.43 -13.28 43.09
C GLY A 52 11.44 -13.97 42.17
N PHE A 53 11.01 -14.92 41.34
CA PHE A 53 11.90 -15.65 40.41
C PHE A 53 11.96 -15.09 38.98
N ALA A 54 11.20 -14.03 38.67
CA ALA A 54 11.14 -13.45 37.32
C ALA A 54 12.20 -12.36 37.05
N ASP A 55 12.85 -11.82 38.08
CA ASP A 55 13.75 -10.68 37.97
C ASP A 55 15.19 -11.08 38.36
N GLY A 56 15.90 -11.75 37.45
CA GLY A 56 17.34 -12.00 37.56
C GLY A 56 18.07 -11.47 36.33
N PRO A 57 19.19 -10.73 36.47
CA PRO A 57 19.92 -10.20 35.32
C PRO A 57 20.60 -11.34 34.56
N GLY A 58 20.36 -11.40 33.25
CA GLY A 58 20.90 -12.45 32.39
C GLY A 58 22.43 -12.49 32.39
N ILE A 59 22.99 -13.59 32.91
CA ILE A 59 24.34 -14.08 32.64
C ILE A 59 24.22 -15.57 32.27
N GLY A 60 25.01 -16.01 31.28
CA GLY A 60 24.71 -17.12 30.40
C GLY A 60 24.89 -18.57 30.90
N GLY A 61 24.14 -19.46 30.23
CA GLY A 61 24.40 -20.89 29.94
C GLY A 61 24.25 -21.91 31.09
N PRO A 62 24.22 -23.24 30.82
CA PRO A 62 24.13 -23.98 29.55
C PRO A 62 22.90 -24.93 29.47
N ALA A 63 22.80 -25.66 28.36
CA ALA A 63 21.72 -26.58 27.99
C ALA A 63 21.43 -27.72 29.00
N ALA A 64 20.15 -28.07 29.13
CA ALA A 64 19.71 -29.40 29.58
C ALA A 64 18.41 -29.76 28.84
N GLY A 65 18.44 -30.87 28.10
CA GLY A 65 17.31 -31.36 27.32
C GLY A 65 16.30 -32.13 28.17
N SER A 66 15.04 -32.09 27.75
CA SER A 66 14.11 -33.21 27.89
C SER A 66 13.07 -33.13 26.78
N GLY A 67 12.88 -34.26 26.10
CA GLY A 67 12.16 -34.35 24.84
C GLY A 67 10.66 -34.20 24.95
N SER A 68 10.07 -33.59 23.92
CA SER A 68 8.73 -33.92 23.44
C SER A 68 8.65 -33.57 21.93
N THR A 69 7.87 -34.37 21.23
CA THR A 69 7.85 -34.65 19.78
C THR A 69 7.63 -33.44 18.84
N PRO A 70 8.20 -33.42 17.62
CA PRO A 70 8.18 -32.23 16.74
C PRO A 70 6.94 -32.10 15.80
N PHE A 71 5.88 -32.90 15.97
CA PHE A 71 4.72 -32.84 15.07
C PHE A 71 3.39 -32.92 15.84
N GLY A 72 2.91 -31.77 16.31
CA GLY A 72 1.49 -31.53 16.60
C GLY A 72 0.78 -30.97 15.36
N PRO A 73 -0.54 -31.17 15.19
CA PRO A 73 -1.25 -30.79 13.97
C PRO A 73 -1.16 -29.27 13.73
N ALA A 74 -0.54 -28.90 12.61
CA ALA A 74 -0.41 -27.52 12.16
C ALA A 74 -1.82 -26.90 11.98
N ALA A 75 -2.16 -25.97 12.86
CA ALA A 75 -3.36 -25.15 12.70
C ALA A 75 -3.22 -24.30 11.43
N ALA A 76 -4.29 -24.28 10.63
CA ALA A 76 -4.36 -23.53 9.37
C ALA A 76 -4.03 -22.03 9.57
N PRO A 77 -3.46 -21.33 8.57
CA PRO A 77 -3.12 -19.91 8.71
C PRO A 77 -4.38 -19.07 8.84
N ARG A 78 -4.56 -18.39 9.98
CA ARG A 78 -5.59 -17.37 10.16
C ARG A 78 -5.07 -16.03 9.66
N PHE A 79 -5.64 -15.51 8.59
CA PHE A 79 -5.42 -14.14 8.13
C PHE A 79 -5.80 -13.15 9.26
N GLY A 80 -4.81 -12.44 9.81
CA GLY A 80 -5.04 -11.29 10.71
C GLY A 80 -4.86 -11.53 12.22
N ALA A 81 -4.30 -12.66 12.66
CA ALA A 81 -3.86 -12.83 14.04
C ALA A 81 -2.33 -12.66 14.11
N PRO A 82 -1.78 -11.72 14.90
CA PRO A 82 -0.36 -11.63 15.14
C PRO A 82 0.12 -12.85 15.94
N ASP A 83 1.35 -13.27 15.68
CA ASP A 83 1.98 -14.52 16.10
C ASP A 83 2.38 -14.55 17.60
N GLY A 84 1.58 -13.94 18.46
CA GLY A 84 1.70 -14.05 19.90
C GLY A 84 0.51 -14.83 20.43
N GLY A 85 0.75 -15.82 21.30
CA GLY A 85 -0.30 -16.23 22.25
C GLY A 85 -0.87 -15.01 23.00
N PRO A 86 -1.97 -15.16 23.75
CA PRO A 86 -2.76 -14.04 24.31
C PRO A 86 -2.05 -13.08 25.30
N GLY A 87 -0.72 -13.02 25.34
CA GLY A 87 0.08 -12.12 26.17
C GLY A 87 1.25 -11.37 25.50
N GLY A 88 1.49 -11.53 24.19
CA GLY A 88 2.69 -10.94 23.54
C GLY A 88 2.58 -9.43 23.26
N ASP A 89 1.50 -9.02 22.60
CA ASP A 89 1.28 -7.62 22.21
C ASP A 89 0.64 -6.78 23.34
N SER A 90 0.00 -7.43 24.31
CA SER A 90 -0.65 -6.79 25.46
C SER A 90 0.35 -6.21 26.47
N ALA A 91 1.62 -6.64 26.42
CA ALA A 91 2.66 -6.17 27.34
C ALA A 91 3.20 -4.76 27.00
N ARG A 92 3.04 -4.27 25.75
CA ARG A 92 3.51 -2.95 25.31
C ARG A 92 2.55 -2.30 24.31
N PRO A 93 1.48 -1.64 24.78
CA PRO A 93 0.40 -1.19 23.92
C PRO A 93 0.79 -0.08 22.95
N ILE A 94 1.69 0.83 23.37
CA ILE A 94 2.21 1.89 22.50
C ILE A 94 3.02 1.28 21.34
N TYR A 95 3.87 0.30 21.63
CA TYR A 95 4.65 -0.41 20.61
C TYR A 95 3.75 -1.09 19.57
N ALA A 96 2.71 -1.80 20.02
CA ALA A 96 1.73 -2.42 19.12
C ALA A 96 1.00 -1.37 18.25
N ALA A 97 0.61 -0.23 18.83
CA ALA A 97 -0.02 0.86 18.09
C ALA A 97 0.92 1.49 17.05
N ILE A 98 2.21 1.63 17.34
CA ILE A 98 3.23 2.10 16.39
C ILE A 98 3.28 1.18 15.17
N HIS A 99 3.39 -0.14 15.38
CA HIS A 99 3.42 -1.11 14.29
C HIS A 99 2.13 -1.10 13.46
N LEU A 100 0.97 -1.15 14.12
CA LEU A 100 -0.31 -1.14 13.43
C LEU A 100 -0.51 0.13 12.59
N THR A 101 -0.15 1.31 13.11
CA THR A 101 -0.26 2.56 12.34
C THR A 101 0.71 2.60 11.16
N GLY A 102 1.92 2.07 11.32
CA GLY A 102 2.92 1.92 10.25
C GLY A 102 2.44 0.98 9.14
N ASP A 103 1.94 -0.20 9.52
CA ASP A 103 1.34 -1.19 8.62
C ASP A 103 0.25 -0.59 7.74
N TRP A 104 -0.71 0.11 8.36
CA TRP A 104 -1.82 0.70 7.64
C TRP A 104 -1.40 1.89 6.79
N ALA A 105 -0.45 2.71 7.23
CA ALA A 105 0.14 3.76 6.41
C ALA A 105 0.73 3.17 5.11
N PHE A 106 1.51 2.09 5.24
CA PHE A 106 2.14 1.44 4.10
C PHE A 106 1.14 0.74 3.17
N ARG A 107 0.15 0.02 3.73
CA ARG A 107 -0.96 -0.59 2.97
C ARG A 107 -1.73 0.44 2.16
N PHE A 108 -2.07 1.60 2.75
CA PHE A 108 -2.75 2.67 2.03
C PHE A 108 -1.86 3.28 0.94
N LEU A 109 -0.56 3.43 1.19
CA LEU A 109 0.37 3.92 0.18
C LEU A 109 0.38 2.98 -1.04
N ILE A 110 0.57 1.68 -0.85
CA ILE A 110 0.54 0.70 -1.94
C ILE A 110 -0.84 0.63 -2.61
N LEU A 111 -1.93 0.65 -1.84
CA LEU A 111 -3.29 0.69 -2.40
C LEU A 111 -3.50 1.91 -3.31
N SER A 112 -2.95 3.07 -2.95
CA SER A 112 -3.02 4.28 -3.79
C SER A 112 -2.31 4.10 -5.14
N LEU A 113 -1.23 3.31 -5.16
CA LEU A 113 -0.49 2.94 -6.37
C LEU A 113 -1.28 1.91 -7.21
N MET A 114 -2.08 1.05 -6.57
CA MET A 114 -2.90 0.01 -7.20
C MET A 114 -4.17 0.52 -7.89
N ILE A 115 -4.62 1.73 -7.56
CA ILE A 115 -5.82 2.31 -8.19
C ILE A 115 -5.67 2.44 -9.70
N THR A 116 -4.47 2.76 -10.20
CA THR A 116 -4.24 2.90 -11.65
C THR A 116 -4.38 1.56 -12.40
N PRO A 117 -3.73 0.46 -11.98
CA PRO A 117 -3.98 -0.85 -12.59
C PRO A 117 -5.43 -1.28 -12.47
N PHE A 118 -6.04 -1.21 -11.29
CA PHE A 118 -7.42 -1.66 -11.10
C PHE A 118 -8.44 -0.87 -11.91
N ARG A 119 -8.27 0.45 -12.03
CA ARG A 119 -9.11 1.30 -12.88
C ARG A 119 -9.13 0.78 -14.33
N ARG A 120 -7.98 0.34 -14.84
CA ARG A 120 -7.83 -0.13 -16.22
C ARG A 120 -8.29 -1.58 -16.40
N LEU A 121 -7.89 -2.48 -15.50
CA LEU A 121 -8.26 -3.90 -15.54
C LEU A 121 -9.77 -4.10 -15.37
N LEU A 122 -10.39 -3.39 -14.44
CA LEU A 122 -11.82 -3.50 -14.13
C LEU A 122 -12.71 -2.59 -15.01
N HIS A 123 -12.10 -1.79 -15.90
CA HIS A 123 -12.80 -0.76 -16.69
C HIS A 123 -13.66 0.20 -15.84
N TRP A 124 -13.17 0.56 -14.65
CA TRP A 124 -13.90 1.41 -13.70
C TRP A 124 -13.23 2.77 -13.51
N PRO A 125 -13.40 3.74 -14.43
CA PRO A 125 -12.69 5.02 -14.41
C PRO A 125 -12.92 5.85 -13.15
N ARG A 126 -14.10 5.72 -12.51
CA ARG A 126 -14.46 6.42 -11.27
C ARG A 126 -13.56 6.06 -10.08
N LEU A 127 -12.85 4.92 -10.11
CA LEU A 127 -11.90 4.55 -9.07
C LEU A 127 -10.77 5.58 -8.90
N VAL A 128 -10.46 6.38 -9.93
CA VAL A 128 -9.45 7.45 -9.82
C VAL A 128 -9.82 8.49 -8.76
N LEU A 129 -11.10 8.67 -8.46
CA LEU A 129 -11.60 9.67 -7.50
C LEU A 129 -11.20 9.32 -6.05
N THR A 130 -10.95 8.04 -5.75
CA THR A 130 -10.58 7.58 -4.41
C THR A 130 -9.08 7.73 -4.13
N ARG A 131 -8.25 7.86 -5.18
CA ARG A 131 -6.78 7.89 -5.08
C ARG A 131 -6.24 8.95 -4.13
N ARG A 132 -6.76 10.18 -4.23
CA ARG A 132 -6.34 11.28 -3.37
C ARG A 132 -6.64 11.00 -1.89
N ARG A 133 -7.78 10.38 -1.59
CA ARG A 133 -8.21 10.10 -0.21
C ARG A 133 -7.39 8.98 0.41
N ILE A 134 -7.13 7.92 -0.36
CA ILE A 134 -6.29 6.80 0.08
C ILE A 134 -4.85 7.30 0.32
N GLY A 135 -4.32 8.16 -0.55
CA GLY A 135 -3.01 8.78 -0.33
C GLY A 135 -2.95 9.70 0.90
N LEU A 136 -4.00 10.48 1.15
CA LEU A 136 -4.10 11.30 2.37
C LEU A 136 -4.26 10.46 3.64
N ALA A 137 -4.94 9.32 3.57
CA ALA A 137 -4.99 8.37 4.68
C ALA A 137 -3.61 7.76 4.96
N ALA A 138 -2.84 7.39 3.93
CA ALA A 138 -1.45 6.96 4.11
C ALA A 138 -0.62 8.02 4.86
N LEU A 139 -0.78 9.30 4.51
CA LEU A 139 -0.11 10.40 5.22
C LEU A 139 -0.61 10.53 6.68
N ALA A 140 -1.92 10.49 6.91
CA ALA A 140 -2.47 10.62 8.25
C ALA A 140 -1.98 9.50 9.19
N TYR A 141 -1.97 8.25 8.71
CA TYR A 141 -1.43 7.13 9.48
C TYR A 141 0.10 7.22 9.64
N GLY A 142 0.84 7.71 8.63
CA GLY A 142 2.28 7.93 8.74
C GLY A 142 2.66 9.02 9.76
N LEU A 143 1.88 10.11 9.83
CA LEU A 143 2.01 11.12 10.88
C LEU A 143 1.64 10.55 12.25
N GLY A 144 0.58 9.75 12.33
CA GLY A 144 0.20 9.04 13.54
C GLY A 144 1.30 8.08 14.03
N HIS A 145 1.93 7.35 13.12
CA HIS A 145 3.05 6.46 13.40
C HIS A 145 4.25 7.23 14.00
N LEU A 146 4.66 8.35 13.37
CA LEU A 146 5.71 9.20 13.92
C LEU A 146 5.30 9.81 15.27
N GLY A 147 4.04 10.22 15.42
CA GLY A 147 3.52 10.78 16.67
C GLY A 147 3.52 9.77 17.82
N LEU A 148 3.15 8.51 17.55
CA LEU A 148 3.21 7.43 18.53
C LEU A 148 4.66 7.05 18.88
N TYR A 149 5.57 7.06 17.90
CA TYR A 149 6.99 6.91 18.17
C TYR A 149 7.52 8.06 19.05
N ALA A 150 7.14 9.31 18.75
CA ALA A 150 7.53 10.44 19.58
C ALA A 150 6.97 10.32 21.02
N LEU A 151 5.75 9.82 21.16
CA LEU A 151 5.13 9.52 22.46
C LEU A 151 5.91 8.43 23.23
N ASP A 152 6.30 7.35 22.55
CA ASP A 152 7.15 6.29 23.12
C ASP A 152 8.53 6.80 23.58
N GLN A 153 9.00 7.88 22.95
CA GLN A 153 10.22 8.60 23.32
C GLN A 153 9.97 9.79 24.26
N GLU A 154 8.81 9.86 24.89
CA GLU A 154 8.41 10.91 25.85
C GLU A 154 8.52 12.34 25.29
N PHE A 155 8.44 12.48 23.96
CA PHE A 155 8.64 13.73 23.22
C PHE A 155 10.01 14.40 23.44
N VAL A 156 11.03 13.67 23.89
CA VAL A 156 12.38 14.19 24.06
C VAL A 156 13.06 14.33 22.69
N VAL A 157 13.02 15.52 22.10
CA VAL A 157 13.47 15.80 20.71
C VAL A 157 14.94 15.40 20.47
N SER A 158 15.82 15.64 21.43
CA SER A 158 17.25 15.27 21.32
C SER A 158 17.43 13.76 21.22
N LYS A 159 16.70 12.99 22.04
CA LYS A 159 16.69 11.52 22.02
C LYS A 159 16.17 11.01 20.68
N ILE A 160 15.00 11.49 20.26
CA ILE A 160 14.38 11.15 18.97
C ILE A 160 15.35 11.40 17.81
N ALA A 161 15.94 12.59 17.75
CA ALA A 161 16.87 12.94 16.67
C ALA A 161 18.11 12.05 16.67
N SER A 162 18.68 11.77 17.85
CA SER A 162 19.84 10.90 17.99
C SER A 162 19.54 9.46 17.57
N GLU A 163 18.39 8.91 17.95
CA GLU A 163 17.98 7.56 17.57
C GLU A 163 17.75 7.44 16.07
N ILE A 164 17.06 8.42 15.46
CA ILE A 164 16.82 8.45 14.02
C ILE A 164 18.16 8.52 13.25
N ALA A 165 19.11 9.32 13.72
CA ALA A 165 20.42 9.46 13.08
C ALA A 165 21.26 8.18 13.18
N LEU A 166 21.19 7.47 14.32
CA LEU A 166 21.96 6.25 14.57
C LEU A 166 21.37 5.01 13.90
N ARG A 167 20.08 5.03 13.54
CA ARG A 167 19.36 3.87 12.99
C ARG A 167 18.93 4.16 11.55
N ILE A 168 19.67 3.61 10.58
CA ILE A 168 19.45 3.87 9.15
C ILE A 168 18.01 3.62 8.69
N TYR A 169 17.33 2.59 9.23
CA TYR A 169 15.92 2.32 8.88
C TYR A 169 14.99 3.45 9.33
N LEU A 170 15.22 4.06 10.51
CA LEU A 170 14.44 5.22 10.97
C LEU A 170 14.67 6.44 10.07
N ALA A 171 15.92 6.69 9.67
CA ALA A 171 16.25 7.76 8.74
C ALA A 171 15.54 7.61 7.38
N ILE A 172 15.53 6.39 6.81
CA ILE A 172 14.81 6.08 5.57
C ILE A 172 13.31 6.35 5.73
N GLY A 173 12.72 5.91 6.85
CA GLY A 173 11.31 6.13 7.17
C GLY A 173 10.96 7.63 7.26
N LEU A 174 11.81 8.41 7.93
CA LEU A 174 11.64 9.86 8.04
C LEU A 174 11.69 10.54 6.66
N VAL A 175 12.66 10.19 5.81
CA VAL A 175 12.77 10.74 4.45
C VAL A 175 11.53 10.40 3.61
N ALA A 176 11.04 9.16 3.69
CA ALA A 176 9.81 8.76 3.03
C ALA A 176 8.60 9.58 3.52
N LEU A 177 8.48 9.78 4.84
CA LEU A 177 7.41 10.56 5.45
C LEU A 177 7.47 12.03 5.06
N LEU A 178 8.65 12.65 5.03
CA LEU A 178 8.83 14.04 4.56
C LEU A 178 8.40 14.20 3.10
N GLY A 179 8.78 13.25 2.24
CA GLY A 179 8.28 13.22 0.86
C GLY A 179 6.76 13.10 0.79
N LEU A 180 6.17 12.25 1.62
CA LEU A 180 4.72 12.06 1.68
C LEU A 180 4.00 13.32 2.20
N ILE A 181 4.58 14.03 3.17
CA ILE A 181 4.10 15.34 3.66
C ILE A 181 4.09 16.35 2.52
N ALA A 182 5.17 16.44 1.73
CA ALA A 182 5.23 17.35 0.58
C ALA A 182 4.14 17.06 -0.47
N LEU A 183 3.85 15.78 -0.73
CA LEU A 183 2.74 15.38 -1.61
C LEU A 183 1.37 15.70 -0.98
N GLY A 184 1.21 15.50 0.33
CA GLY A 184 -0.02 15.85 1.04
C GLY A 184 -0.31 17.35 1.05
N ALA A 185 0.71 18.18 1.31
CA ALA A 185 0.62 19.63 1.28
C ALA A 185 0.21 20.17 -0.10
N THR A 186 0.56 19.45 -1.17
CA THR A 186 0.19 19.78 -2.55
C THR A 186 -1.03 18.99 -3.07
N SER A 187 -1.71 18.25 -2.18
CA SER A 187 -2.90 17.47 -2.50
C SER A 187 -4.19 18.27 -2.27
N TRP A 188 -4.30 19.44 -2.91
CA TRP A 188 -5.54 20.24 -2.96
C TRP A 188 -5.70 21.00 -4.27
N ASP A 189 -6.94 21.33 -4.65
CA ASP A 189 -7.24 21.83 -5.99
C ASP A 189 -6.57 23.19 -6.28
N GLY A 190 -6.34 24.02 -5.26
CA GLY A 190 -5.59 25.26 -5.43
C GLY A 190 -4.09 25.06 -5.66
N ALA A 191 -3.46 24.03 -5.07
CA ALA A 191 -2.07 23.68 -5.39
C ALA A 191 -1.92 23.26 -6.86
N VAL A 192 -2.87 22.47 -7.38
CA VAL A 192 -2.90 22.08 -8.79
C VAL A 192 -3.02 23.30 -9.70
N LYS A 193 -3.89 24.26 -9.34
CA LYS A 193 -4.07 25.52 -10.08
C LYS A 193 -2.82 26.42 -10.03
N ARG A 194 -2.16 26.53 -8.88
CA ARG A 194 -0.97 27.39 -8.68
C ARG A 194 0.27 26.89 -9.40
N MET A 195 0.56 25.59 -9.33
CA MET A 195 1.79 25.01 -9.92
C MET A 195 1.62 24.61 -11.39
N GLY A 196 0.38 24.46 -11.85
CA GLY A 196 0.05 23.87 -13.15
C GLY A 196 0.08 22.34 -13.13
N ALA A 197 -0.78 21.73 -13.95
CA ALA A 197 -1.00 20.28 -13.96
C ALA A 197 0.26 19.48 -14.28
N GLN A 198 1.15 20.01 -15.12
CA GLN A 198 2.39 19.32 -15.52
C GLN A 198 3.39 19.23 -14.37
N ASN A 199 3.69 20.35 -13.71
CA ASN A 199 4.63 20.39 -12.58
C ASN A 199 4.06 19.63 -11.38
N TRP A 200 2.76 19.77 -11.11
CA TRP A 200 2.09 18.97 -10.08
C TRP A 200 2.21 17.47 -10.36
N SER A 201 2.04 17.06 -11.62
CA SER A 201 2.21 15.66 -12.03
C SER A 201 3.66 15.19 -11.87
N ARG A 202 4.66 16.01 -12.22
CA ARG A 202 6.08 15.69 -12.02
C ARG A 202 6.39 15.49 -10.54
N LEU A 203 5.96 16.41 -9.68
CA LEU A 203 6.12 16.30 -8.23
C LEU A 203 5.47 15.01 -7.69
N HIS A 204 4.24 14.70 -8.11
CA HIS A 204 3.54 13.50 -7.65
C HIS A 204 4.07 12.18 -8.20
N ARG A 205 5.04 12.19 -9.14
CA ARG A 205 5.80 10.98 -9.50
C ARG A 205 6.76 10.55 -8.39
N LEU A 206 7.13 11.46 -7.49
CA LEU A 206 7.91 11.12 -6.30
C LEU A 206 7.20 10.08 -5.41
N ALA A 207 5.88 9.91 -5.55
CA ALA A 207 5.15 8.84 -4.87
C ALA A 207 5.74 7.44 -5.13
N TYR A 208 6.37 7.21 -6.28
CA TYR A 208 7.03 5.93 -6.58
C TYR A 208 8.32 5.76 -5.80
N LEU A 209 9.12 6.82 -5.69
CA LEU A 209 10.32 6.83 -4.86
C LEU A 209 9.96 6.68 -3.38
N ILE A 210 8.95 7.43 -2.91
CA ILE A 210 8.45 7.35 -1.53
C ILE A 210 7.95 5.95 -1.20
N ALA A 211 7.19 5.30 -2.11
CA ALA A 211 6.75 3.92 -1.91
C ALA A 211 7.93 2.93 -1.89
N GLY A 212 8.96 3.14 -2.71
CA GLY A 212 10.19 2.35 -2.66
C GLY A 212 10.92 2.50 -1.31
N LEU A 213 11.11 3.73 -0.83
CA LEU A 213 11.72 4.01 0.47
C LEU A 213 10.88 3.46 1.63
N ALA A 214 9.56 3.62 1.59
CA ALA A 214 8.66 3.06 2.59
C ALA A 214 8.73 1.53 2.63
N THR A 215 8.82 0.88 1.46
CA THR A 215 8.98 -0.58 1.43
C THR A 215 10.32 -1.02 1.98
N LEU A 216 11.41 -0.30 1.65
CA LEU A 216 12.73 -0.58 2.21
C LEU A 216 12.72 -0.41 3.73
N HIS A 217 12.16 0.68 4.23
CA HIS A 217 11.97 0.92 5.67
C HIS A 217 11.22 -0.24 6.34
N PHE A 218 10.09 -0.66 5.76
CA PHE A 218 9.26 -1.76 6.26
C PHE A 218 10.04 -3.08 6.29
N PHE A 219 10.76 -3.39 5.22
CA PHE A 219 11.53 -4.61 5.07
C PHE A 219 12.74 -4.70 6.01
N MET A 220 13.29 -3.57 6.44
CA MET A 220 14.40 -3.50 7.40
C MET A 220 13.96 -3.67 8.86
N GLN A 221 12.69 -3.43 9.19
CA GLN A 221 12.22 -3.48 10.58
C GLN A 221 11.98 -4.90 11.10
N THR A 222 11.61 -5.85 10.24
CA THR A 222 11.12 -7.15 10.72
C THR A 222 12.12 -8.28 10.59
N LYS A 223 12.11 -9.16 11.59
CA LYS A 223 12.63 -10.52 11.48
C LYS A 223 11.43 -11.47 11.36
N LEU A 224 11.16 -11.99 10.15
CA LEU A 224 10.39 -13.22 9.87
C LEU A 224 8.87 -13.17 9.54
N ASP A 225 8.21 -12.02 9.38
CA ASP A 225 6.78 -12.02 8.95
C ASP A 225 6.60 -12.07 7.41
N VAL A 226 5.47 -12.66 7.00
CA VAL A 226 5.03 -12.92 5.61
C VAL A 226 4.45 -11.65 4.98
N SER A 227 3.90 -10.75 5.80
CA SER A 227 3.14 -9.57 5.36
C SER A 227 4.03 -8.53 4.65
N GLU A 228 5.28 -8.39 5.06
CA GLU A 228 6.31 -7.48 4.53
C GLU A 228 6.68 -7.82 3.10
N THR A 229 7.06 -9.07 2.91
CA THR A 229 7.55 -9.57 1.63
C THR A 229 6.42 -9.57 0.60
N LEU A 230 5.17 -9.79 1.03
CA LEU A 230 4.00 -9.65 0.17
C LEU A 230 3.86 -8.22 -0.34
N MET A 231 3.97 -7.23 0.54
CA MET A 231 3.78 -5.84 0.17
C MET A 231 4.88 -5.32 -0.77
N TRP A 232 6.11 -5.80 -0.61
CA TRP A 232 7.19 -5.62 -1.59
C TRP A 232 6.84 -6.20 -2.95
N GLY A 233 6.35 -7.43 -3.00
CA GLY A 233 5.91 -8.04 -4.25
C GLY A 233 4.77 -7.30 -4.94
N LEU A 234 3.81 -6.79 -4.16
CA LEU A 234 2.74 -5.92 -4.67
C LEU A 234 3.31 -4.61 -5.21
N PHE A 235 4.25 -3.97 -4.52
CA PHE A 235 4.95 -2.78 -5.04
C PHE A 235 5.63 -3.07 -6.38
N LEU A 236 6.40 -4.15 -6.48
CA LEU A 236 7.07 -4.59 -7.72
C LEU A 236 6.06 -4.83 -8.85
N TRP A 237 4.96 -5.51 -8.57
CA TRP A 237 3.88 -5.72 -9.54
C TRP A 237 3.29 -4.39 -10.02
N ALA A 238 3.05 -3.43 -9.12
CA ALA A 238 2.57 -2.09 -9.48
C ALA A 238 3.55 -1.33 -10.36
N MET A 239 4.85 -1.49 -10.14
CA MET A 239 5.90 -0.86 -10.97
C MET A 239 6.00 -1.54 -12.33
N GLY A 240 6.01 -2.87 -12.38
CA GLY A 240 6.03 -3.63 -13.63
C GLY A 240 4.80 -3.35 -14.50
N TRP A 241 3.62 -3.17 -13.91
CA TRP A 241 2.42 -2.71 -14.61
C TRP A 241 2.59 -1.35 -15.30
N ARG A 242 3.29 -0.40 -14.64
CA ARG A 242 3.57 0.92 -15.20
C ARG A 242 4.60 0.83 -16.32
N TRP A 243 5.60 -0.04 -16.17
CA TRP A 243 6.59 -0.31 -17.19
C TRP A 243 5.96 -0.91 -18.45
N LEU A 244 5.01 -1.85 -18.31
CA LEU A 244 4.25 -2.41 -19.43
C LEU A 244 3.41 -1.36 -20.20
N GLN A 245 3.05 -0.25 -19.55
CA GLN A 245 2.23 0.80 -20.14
C GLN A 245 3.00 2.09 -20.46
N ARG A 246 4.33 2.02 -20.47
CA ARG A 246 5.19 3.18 -20.81
C ARG A 246 5.02 3.62 -22.27
N ASP A 247 4.79 2.67 -23.17
CA ASP A 247 4.73 2.89 -24.63
C ASP A 247 3.30 3.20 -25.14
N GLY A 248 2.39 3.61 -24.24
CA GLY A 248 1.02 4.05 -24.57
C GLY A 248 -0.08 3.12 -24.04
N GLU A 249 -1.34 3.47 -24.33
CA GLU A 249 -2.54 2.71 -23.91
C GLU A 249 -2.74 1.42 -24.72
N ARG A 250 -1.67 0.64 -24.91
CA ARG A 250 -1.78 -0.67 -25.55
C ARG A 250 -2.64 -1.58 -24.67
N ALA A 251 -3.58 -2.27 -25.29
CA ALA A 251 -4.29 -3.36 -24.62
C ALA A 251 -3.25 -4.42 -24.25
N VAL A 252 -2.87 -4.47 -22.98
CA VAL A 252 -1.91 -5.45 -22.49
C VAL A 252 -2.56 -6.84 -22.63
N SER A 253 -1.97 -7.69 -23.46
CA SER A 253 -2.46 -9.06 -23.65
C SER A 253 -2.42 -9.84 -22.34
N LEU A 254 -3.29 -10.85 -22.20
CA LEU A 254 -3.31 -11.73 -21.02
C LEU A 254 -1.94 -12.36 -20.74
N ALA A 255 -1.19 -12.72 -21.79
CA ALA A 255 0.15 -13.28 -21.68
C ALA A 255 1.14 -12.34 -20.96
N TRP A 256 1.12 -11.05 -21.31
CA TRP A 256 1.95 -10.03 -20.63
C TRP A 256 1.55 -9.83 -19.16
N LEU A 257 0.25 -9.94 -18.83
CA LEU A 257 -0.22 -9.85 -17.45
C LEU A 257 0.17 -11.07 -16.62
N ALA A 258 0.05 -12.26 -17.19
CA ALA A 258 0.51 -13.50 -16.57
C ALA A 258 2.04 -13.48 -16.40
N GLY A 259 2.79 -13.04 -17.42
CA GLY A 259 4.23 -12.86 -17.35
C GLY A 259 4.65 -11.87 -16.26
N LEU A 260 3.93 -10.75 -16.11
CA LEU A 260 4.15 -9.81 -15.01
C LEU A 260 3.88 -10.44 -13.63
N ALA A 261 2.82 -11.25 -13.50
CA ALA A 261 2.51 -11.95 -12.26
C ALA A 261 3.65 -12.90 -11.84
N VAL A 262 4.14 -13.70 -12.78
CA VAL A 262 5.27 -14.62 -12.56
C VAL A 262 6.54 -13.84 -12.24
N ALA A 263 6.87 -12.80 -13.01
CA ALA A 263 8.06 -11.99 -12.79
C ALA A 263 8.04 -11.32 -11.40
N ALA A 264 6.90 -10.76 -10.98
CA ALA A 264 6.75 -10.17 -9.66
C ALA A 264 6.90 -11.22 -8.53
N ALA A 265 6.31 -12.40 -8.70
CA ALA A 265 6.42 -13.49 -7.73
C ALA A 265 7.87 -14.01 -7.57
N LEU A 266 8.58 -14.20 -8.70
CA LEU A 266 9.98 -14.60 -8.69
C LEU A 266 10.88 -13.52 -8.09
N ALA A 267 10.68 -12.26 -8.48
CA ALA A 267 11.42 -11.14 -7.90
C ALA A 267 11.19 -11.03 -6.39
N THR A 268 9.98 -11.30 -5.92
CA THR A 268 9.64 -11.37 -4.49
C THR A 268 10.44 -12.46 -3.78
N ALA A 269 10.40 -13.70 -4.31
CA ALA A 269 11.12 -14.84 -3.73
C ALA A 269 12.64 -14.64 -3.72
N LEU A 270 13.20 -14.04 -4.77
CA LEU A 270 14.62 -13.72 -4.87
C LEU A 270 15.02 -12.60 -3.90
N SER A 271 14.22 -11.54 -3.81
CA SER A 271 14.49 -10.43 -2.88
C SER A 271 14.52 -10.91 -1.44
N GLU A 272 13.58 -11.78 -1.07
CA GLU A 272 13.53 -12.41 0.25
C GLU A 272 14.78 -13.26 0.52
N ALA A 273 15.15 -14.14 -0.42
CA ALA A 273 16.33 -14.98 -0.29
C ALA A 273 17.63 -14.18 -0.17
N ILE A 274 17.78 -13.13 -0.98
CA ILE A 274 18.95 -12.24 -0.95
C ILE A 274 19.00 -11.49 0.38
N TRP A 275 17.88 -10.95 0.84
CA TRP A 275 17.84 -10.17 2.08
C TRP A 275 18.19 -11.00 3.29
N TYR A 276 17.57 -12.17 3.46
CA TYR A 276 17.92 -13.05 4.58
C TYR A 276 19.37 -13.52 4.47
N GLY A 277 19.87 -13.77 3.26
CA GLY A 277 21.29 -14.05 3.04
C GLY A 277 22.22 -12.95 3.55
N LEU A 278 21.95 -11.71 3.17
CA LEU A 278 22.78 -10.57 3.53
C LEU A 278 22.62 -10.17 5.01
N ALA A 279 21.39 -10.18 5.53
CA ALA A 279 21.08 -9.67 6.86
C ALA A 279 21.32 -10.69 7.98
N THR A 280 21.17 -11.99 7.70
CA THR A 280 21.25 -13.05 8.73
C THR A 280 22.35 -14.08 8.46
N GLY A 281 22.97 -14.07 7.29
CA GLY A 281 24.00 -15.03 6.89
C GLY A 281 23.46 -16.43 6.55
N VAL A 282 22.13 -16.60 6.48
CA VAL A 282 21.50 -17.87 6.08
C VAL A 282 21.71 -18.11 4.59
N ASP A 283 22.05 -19.34 4.18
CA ASP A 283 22.19 -19.68 2.76
C ASP A 283 20.94 -19.27 1.94
N PRO A 284 21.07 -18.35 0.96
CA PRO A 284 19.96 -17.90 0.12
C PRO A 284 19.24 -19.05 -0.58
N LEU A 285 19.95 -20.12 -0.95
CA LEU A 285 19.34 -21.28 -1.61
C LEU A 285 18.37 -22.02 -0.68
N ARG A 286 18.64 -22.04 0.62
CA ARG A 286 17.73 -22.62 1.62
C ARG A 286 16.44 -21.80 1.72
N VAL A 287 16.56 -20.48 1.78
CA VAL A 287 15.40 -19.58 1.81
C VAL A 287 14.58 -19.70 0.53
N LEU A 288 15.26 -19.78 -0.62
CA LEU A 288 14.61 -19.95 -1.92
C LEU A 288 13.89 -21.30 -2.03
N LYS A 289 14.51 -22.40 -1.58
CA LYS A 289 13.84 -23.71 -1.52
C LYS A 289 12.62 -23.67 -0.62
N ALA A 290 12.75 -23.02 0.54
CA ALA A 290 11.63 -22.87 1.47
C ALA A 290 10.46 -22.09 0.82
N ASN A 291 10.74 -21.12 -0.07
CA ASN A 291 9.74 -20.40 -0.87
C ASN A 291 8.81 -21.28 -1.71
N PHE A 292 9.24 -22.49 -2.08
CA PHE A 292 8.43 -23.44 -2.84
C PHE A 292 7.77 -24.53 -1.98
N THR A 293 8.02 -24.55 -0.67
CA THR A 293 7.35 -25.48 0.24
C THR A 293 6.03 -24.90 0.75
N THR A 294 4.96 -25.69 0.72
CA THR A 294 3.63 -25.31 1.23
C THR A 294 3.40 -25.78 2.67
N VAL A 295 4.38 -26.49 3.25
CA VAL A 295 4.30 -27.08 4.59
C VAL A 295 4.13 -26.02 5.69
N LEU A 296 4.65 -24.81 5.47
CA LEU A 296 4.58 -23.68 6.41
C LEU A 296 3.49 -22.65 6.03
N GLY A 297 2.56 -23.01 5.13
CA GLY A 297 1.53 -22.11 4.61
C GLY A 297 1.91 -21.44 3.28
N LEU A 298 1.02 -20.56 2.79
CA LEU A 298 1.23 -19.85 1.53
C LEU A 298 2.27 -18.74 1.71
N ARG A 299 3.43 -18.94 1.11
CA ARG A 299 4.51 -17.94 1.13
C ARG A 299 4.20 -16.72 0.27
N PRO A 300 4.84 -15.57 0.55
CA PRO A 300 4.53 -14.29 -0.08
C PRO A 300 4.56 -14.32 -1.62
N CYS A 301 5.53 -15.02 -2.21
CA CYS A 301 5.65 -15.16 -3.66
C CYS A 301 4.41 -15.78 -4.31
N TRP A 302 3.79 -16.78 -3.67
CA TRP A 302 2.56 -17.41 -4.15
C TRP A 302 1.37 -16.46 -4.04
N LEU A 303 1.28 -15.68 -2.97
CA LEU A 303 0.23 -14.67 -2.82
C LEU A 303 0.33 -13.57 -3.90
N VAL A 304 1.55 -13.13 -4.21
CA VAL A 304 1.81 -12.17 -5.31
C VAL A 304 1.45 -12.77 -6.67
N LEU A 305 1.78 -14.05 -6.89
CA LEU A 305 1.40 -14.77 -8.11
C LEU A 305 -0.11 -14.84 -8.26
N ILE A 306 -0.81 -15.31 -7.22
CA ILE A 306 -2.28 -15.40 -7.20
C ILE A 306 -2.90 -14.02 -7.48
N PHE A 307 -2.43 -12.98 -6.78
CA PHE A 307 -2.88 -11.62 -7.00
C PHE A 307 -2.72 -11.18 -8.46
N GLY A 308 -1.54 -11.40 -9.05
CA GLY A 308 -1.26 -11.03 -10.44
C GLY A 308 -2.10 -11.81 -11.45
N LEU A 309 -2.34 -13.10 -11.20
CA LEU A 309 -3.19 -13.94 -12.05
C LEU A 309 -4.67 -13.55 -11.94
N VAL A 310 -5.16 -13.26 -10.74
CA VAL A 310 -6.52 -12.72 -10.53
C VAL A 310 -6.66 -11.37 -11.24
N ALA A 311 -5.66 -10.49 -11.14
CA ALA A 311 -5.61 -9.24 -11.88
C ALA A 311 -5.66 -9.47 -13.40
N ALA A 312 -4.90 -10.45 -13.91
CA ALA A 312 -4.93 -10.84 -15.32
C ALA A 312 -6.31 -11.37 -15.75
N ALA A 313 -6.93 -12.27 -14.97
CA ALA A 313 -8.26 -12.81 -15.24
C ALA A 313 -9.35 -11.71 -15.20
N SER A 314 -9.24 -10.74 -14.30
CA SER A 314 -10.18 -9.62 -14.20
C SER A 314 -10.22 -8.76 -15.46
N SER A 315 -9.11 -8.72 -16.23
CA SER A 315 -9.07 -8.03 -17.52
C SER A 315 -10.00 -8.65 -18.57
N LEU A 316 -10.25 -9.96 -18.49
CA LEU A 316 -11.14 -10.68 -19.40
C LEU A 316 -12.61 -10.33 -19.12
N ILE A 317 -12.97 -10.24 -17.83
CA ILE A 317 -14.30 -9.79 -17.39
C ILE A 317 -14.53 -8.34 -17.82
N GLY A 318 -13.50 -7.51 -17.63
CA GLY A 318 -13.47 -6.13 -18.07
C GLY A 318 -13.71 -5.95 -19.58
N ALA A 319 -13.09 -6.80 -20.40
CA ALA A 319 -13.29 -6.81 -21.86
C ALA A 319 -14.74 -7.16 -22.25
N ARG A 320 -15.40 -8.08 -21.53
CA ARG A 320 -16.82 -8.43 -21.76
C ARG A 320 -17.78 -7.28 -21.43
N ARG A 321 -17.42 -6.40 -20.48
CA ARG A 321 -18.19 -5.19 -20.15
C ARG A 321 -18.02 -4.06 -21.16
N ARG A 322 -17.00 -4.12 -22.03
CA ARG A 322 -16.95 -3.30 -23.24
C ARG A 322 -18.03 -3.85 -24.17
N GLY A 323 -19.25 -3.33 -24.08
CA GLY A 323 -20.25 -3.58 -25.12
C GLY A 323 -19.61 -3.35 -26.51
N ALA A 324 -20.07 -4.11 -27.51
CA ALA A 324 -19.51 -4.11 -28.87
C ALA A 324 -19.16 -2.68 -29.32
N PRO A 325 -18.01 -2.46 -29.99
CA PRO A 325 -17.64 -1.14 -30.47
C PRO A 325 -18.85 -0.54 -31.18
N ARG A 326 -19.39 0.57 -30.67
CA ARG A 326 -20.43 1.31 -31.38
C ARG A 326 -19.85 1.54 -32.78
N PRO A 327 -20.51 1.08 -33.86
CA PRO A 327 -20.06 1.35 -35.21
C PRO A 327 -19.78 2.84 -35.25
N ARG A 328 -18.53 3.19 -35.56
CA ARG A 328 -18.14 4.58 -35.77
C ARG A 328 -19.12 5.04 -36.83
N ALA A 329 -20.15 5.80 -36.43
CA ALA A 329 -21.17 6.27 -37.35
C ALA A 329 -20.38 6.82 -38.52
N ALA A 330 -20.52 6.15 -39.68
CA ALA A 330 -19.78 6.49 -40.89
C ALA A 330 -19.84 8.00 -40.97
N ALA A 331 -18.65 8.62 -41.05
CA ALA A 331 -18.53 10.06 -41.13
C ALA A 331 -19.55 10.52 -42.16
N GLN A 332 -20.70 11.02 -41.69
CA GLN A 332 -21.68 11.60 -42.56
C GLN A 332 -20.95 12.80 -43.08
N ASP A 333 -20.59 12.66 -44.35
CA ASP A 333 -20.07 13.64 -45.25
C ASP A 333 -20.80 14.96 -44.96
N ARG A 334 -20.21 15.76 -44.06
CA ARG A 334 -20.65 17.13 -43.85
C ARG A 334 -20.01 17.85 -45.02
N PRO A 335 -20.79 18.32 -46.01
CA PRO A 335 -20.21 19.04 -47.13
C PRO A 335 -19.38 20.18 -46.55
N SER A 336 -18.14 20.24 -47.04
CA SER A 336 -17.17 21.21 -46.57
C SER A 336 -17.81 22.59 -46.60
N ARG A 337 -17.59 23.38 -45.53
CA ARG A 337 -18.09 24.76 -45.37
C ARG A 337 -17.56 25.73 -46.44
N LYS A 338 -17.01 25.25 -47.54
CA LYS A 338 -16.51 26.01 -48.69
C LYS A 338 -17.55 26.19 -49.80
N GLU A 339 -18.66 25.44 -49.81
CA GLU A 339 -19.70 25.60 -50.85
C GLU A 339 -20.74 26.68 -50.53
N ARG A 340 -20.53 27.48 -49.48
CA ARG A 340 -21.42 28.60 -49.11
C ARG A 340 -20.78 29.96 -49.38
N MET A 341 -20.12 30.11 -50.53
CA MET A 341 -19.74 31.41 -51.09
C MET A 341 -20.36 31.54 -52.48
N VAL A 342 -21.57 32.09 -52.51
CA VAL A 342 -22.13 32.72 -53.71
C VAL A 342 -21.76 34.21 -53.63
N PRO A 343 -21.20 34.82 -54.68
CA PRO A 343 -20.96 36.24 -54.70
C PRO A 343 -22.26 36.96 -55.09
N GLU A 344 -23.01 37.45 -54.11
CA GLU A 344 -23.99 38.51 -54.36
C GLU A 344 -23.43 39.85 -53.90
N THR A 345 -22.99 40.61 -54.90
CA THR A 345 -23.21 42.04 -55.06
C THR A 345 -23.61 42.85 -53.82
N GLY A 346 -22.64 43.59 -53.28
CA GLY A 346 -22.78 44.98 -52.85
C GLY A 346 -23.89 45.34 -51.85
N ARG A 347 -23.55 45.35 -50.55
CA ARG A 347 -23.80 46.48 -49.62
C ARG A 347 -23.28 46.19 -48.21
N PHE A 348 -22.80 47.27 -47.59
CA PHE A 348 -22.32 47.43 -46.22
C PHE A 348 -23.22 46.82 -45.13
N ARG A 349 -22.63 46.17 -44.11
CA ARG A 349 -22.66 46.68 -42.72
C ARG A 349 -21.75 45.92 -41.75
N PHE A 350 -20.96 46.70 -41.01
CA PHE A 350 -20.32 46.34 -39.75
C PHE A 350 -21.38 45.95 -38.72
N CYS A 351 -21.22 44.82 -38.03
CA CYS A 351 -21.79 44.67 -36.69
C CYS A 351 -20.93 43.76 -35.80
N LYS A 352 -20.43 44.38 -34.74
CA LYS A 352 -19.64 43.86 -33.64
C LYS A 352 -20.64 43.53 -32.51
N SER A 353 -20.71 42.30 -32.03
CA SER A 353 -21.44 41.91 -30.81
C SER A 353 -20.95 40.52 -30.39
N LEU A 354 -20.08 40.35 -29.39
CA LEU A 354 -20.33 40.34 -27.94
C LEU A 354 -21.55 39.48 -27.52
N ARG A 355 -21.29 38.21 -27.21
CA ARG A 355 -21.61 37.55 -25.93
C ARG A 355 -20.93 36.19 -25.83
#